data_AF-A0AAX0VHQ8-F1
#
_entry.id   AF-A0AAX0VHQ8-F1
#
_cell.length_a   1.000
_cell.length_b   1.000
_cell.length_c   1.000
_cell.angle_alpha   90.00
_cell.angle_beta   90.00
_cell.angle_gamma   90.00
#
_symmetry.space_group_name_H-M   'P 1'
#
loop_
_entity.id
_entity.type
_entity.pdbx_description
1 polymer ?
#
loop_
_entity_poly.entity_id
_entity_poly.type
_entity_poly.pdbx_seq_one_letter_code
_entity_poly.pdbx_strand_id
1 'polypeptide(L)'
;MTNVGLAGVLTDGRLRDFDELAAEPFAAWCSGEAVAWGGAVVTPFQANIPVVIEGVGIYPGQYIFCDSSGAVVIPDSDIDEVLETAHQVRADDSASRDLIAREGRNEGLTRER
;
A
#
# COMPACT_ATOMS: atom_id res chain seq x y z
N MET A 1 21.43 -1.85 -2.50
CA MET A 1 21.67 -0.68 -1.61
C MET A 1 21.57 -1.17 -0.16
N THR A 2 22.58 -1.06 0.71
CA THR A 2 22.47 -1.58 2.10
C THR A 2 21.39 -0.79 2.83
N ASN A 3 20.22 -1.40 2.98
CA ASN A 3 19.01 -0.75 3.49
C ASN A 3 19.25 -0.24 4.93
N VAL A 4 19.12 1.07 5.15
CA VAL A 4 19.23 1.71 6.47
C VAL A 4 18.01 1.43 7.37
N GLY A 5 17.28 0.34 7.13
CA GLY A 5 16.06 -0.05 7.84
C GLY A 5 14.78 0.59 7.30
N LEU A 6 14.77 1.07 6.05
CA LEU A 6 13.59 1.62 5.40
C LEU A 6 12.67 0.51 4.89
N ALA A 7 11.36 0.64 5.14
CA ALA A 7 10.35 -0.28 4.63
C ALA A 7 10.11 -0.10 3.12
N GLY A 8 10.24 1.12 2.60
CA GLY A 8 9.93 1.43 1.21
C GLY A 8 9.88 2.92 0.90
N VAL A 9 9.36 3.26 -0.28
CA VAL A 9 9.08 4.64 -0.74
C VAL A 9 7.66 4.74 -1.31
N LEU A 10 7.00 5.85 -0.99
CA LEU A 10 5.75 6.30 -1.61
C LEU A 10 5.99 7.69 -2.21
N THR A 11 5.64 7.88 -3.48
CA THR A 11 5.79 9.17 -4.17
C THR A 11 4.70 9.37 -5.22
N ASP A 12 4.29 10.62 -5.45
CA ASP A 12 3.51 11.04 -6.63
C ASP A 12 4.40 11.27 -7.87
N GLY A 13 5.72 11.19 -7.71
CA GLY A 13 6.69 11.21 -8.79
C GLY A 13 6.82 9.87 -9.51
N ARG A 14 7.60 9.87 -10.59
CA ARG A 14 7.98 8.67 -11.34
C ARG A 14 9.35 8.16 -10.89
N LEU A 15 9.53 6.85 -10.88
CA LEU A 15 10.80 6.19 -10.54
C LEU A 15 11.46 5.60 -11.78
N ARG A 16 12.77 5.36 -11.70
CA ARG A 16 13.57 4.70 -12.76
C ARG A 16 14.06 3.34 -12.24
N ASP A 17 14.54 2.50 -13.16
CA ASP A 17 15.25 1.27 -12.85
C ASP A 17 14.31 0.25 -12.17
N PHE A 18 13.14 0.01 -12.79
CA PHE A 18 12.08 -0.85 -12.25
C PHE A 18 12.50 -2.31 -12.08
N ASP A 19 13.31 -2.83 -13.00
CA ASP A 19 13.84 -4.20 -12.93
C ASP A 19 14.72 -4.36 -11.69
N GLU A 20 15.57 -3.37 -11.40
CA GLU A 20 16.40 -3.33 -10.20
C GLU A 20 15.57 -3.14 -8.92
N LEU A 21 14.59 -2.23 -8.93
CA LEU A 21 13.69 -2.01 -7.79
C LEU A 21 12.89 -3.26 -7.44
N ALA A 22 12.43 -4.02 -8.45
CA ALA A 22 11.68 -5.26 -8.25
C ALA A 22 12.53 -6.39 -7.63
N ALA A 23 13.86 -6.33 -7.76
CA ALA A 23 14.78 -7.30 -7.20
C ALA A 23 15.24 -6.96 -5.76
N GLU A 24 14.97 -5.75 -5.28
CA GLU A 24 15.37 -5.30 -3.94
C GLU A 24 14.26 -5.61 -2.91
N PRO A 25 14.59 -5.85 -1.62
CA PRO A 25 13.61 -6.05 -0.54
C PRO A 25 12.89 -4.74 -0.14
N PHE A 26 12.99 -3.71 -0.98
CA PHE A 26 12.51 -2.36 -0.76
C PHE A 26 11.25 -2.16 -1.59
N ALA A 27 10.13 -1.86 -0.92
CA ALA A 27 8.87 -1.68 -1.62
C ALA A 27 8.73 -0.25 -2.17
N ALA A 28 8.18 -0.11 -3.37
CA ALA A 28 8.06 1.19 -4.05
C ALA A 28 6.66 1.39 -4.66
N TRP A 29 6.05 2.53 -4.36
CA TRP A 29 4.81 3.01 -4.96
C TRP A 29 5.05 4.38 -5.58
N CYS A 30 4.69 4.52 -6.86
CA CYS A 30 4.96 5.73 -7.65
C CYS A 30 3.89 5.92 -8.74
N SER A 31 3.87 7.10 -9.38
CA SER A 31 2.92 7.41 -10.47
C SER A 31 3.30 6.77 -11.82
N GLY A 32 4.44 6.10 -11.91
CA GLY A 32 4.86 5.33 -13.08
C GLY A 32 6.36 5.31 -13.28
N GLU A 33 6.77 4.75 -14.42
CA GLU A 33 8.17 4.61 -14.81
C GLU A 33 8.69 5.86 -15.55
N ALA A 34 9.94 6.24 -15.29
CA ALA A 34 10.66 7.27 -16.01
C ALA A 34 12.07 6.79 -16.35
N VAL A 35 12.48 6.95 -17.61
CA VAL A 35 13.84 6.62 -18.08
C VAL A 35 14.82 7.77 -17.82
N ALA A 36 14.31 9.00 -17.83
CA ALA A 36 15.12 10.20 -17.64
C ALA A 36 15.44 10.45 -16.16
N TRP A 37 16.64 10.97 -15.91
CA TRP A 37 17.01 11.42 -14.57
C TRP A 37 16.22 12.68 -14.17
N GLY A 38 15.60 12.66 -12.99
CA GLY A 38 14.71 13.73 -12.52
C GLY A 38 15.39 15.05 -12.16
N GLY A 39 16.73 15.08 -11.98
CA GLY A 39 17.46 16.24 -11.45
C GLY A 39 17.37 17.53 -12.28
N ALA A 40 16.97 17.42 -13.55
CA ALA A 40 16.72 18.59 -14.41
C ALA A 40 15.36 19.26 -14.17
N VAL A 41 14.41 18.56 -13.52
CA VAL A 41 13.01 19.00 -13.34
C VAL A 41 12.67 19.16 -11.86
N VAL A 42 13.21 18.30 -11.01
CA VAL A 42 12.95 18.30 -9.57
C VAL A 42 14.26 18.23 -8.79
N THR A 43 14.33 18.96 -7.69
CA THR A 43 15.47 18.95 -6.77
C THR A 43 14.95 18.80 -5.34
N PRO A 44 15.56 17.95 -4.50
CA PRO A 44 15.20 17.85 -3.10
C PRO A 44 15.25 19.23 -2.42
N PHE A 45 14.15 19.62 -1.79
CA PHE A 45 14.03 20.95 -1.17
C PHE A 45 14.05 20.88 0.36
N GLN A 46 13.19 20.04 0.94
CA GLN A 46 13.06 19.87 2.38
C GLN A 46 12.83 18.38 2.72
N ALA A 47 13.13 18.03 3.97
CA ALA A 47 12.88 16.70 4.52
C ALA A 47 12.19 16.84 5.88
N ASN A 48 11.42 15.81 6.26
CA ASN A 48 10.72 15.75 7.55
C ASN A 48 9.77 16.95 7.79
N ILE A 49 9.06 17.36 6.74
CA ILE A 49 8.01 18.38 6.77
C ILE A 49 6.70 17.78 6.24
N PRO A 50 5.54 18.36 6.56
CA PRO A 50 4.26 17.90 6.01
C PRO A 50 4.24 18.01 4.48
N VAL A 51 3.79 16.96 3.81
CA VAL A 51 3.66 16.89 2.35
C VAL A 51 2.23 16.52 1.94
N VAL A 52 1.90 16.73 0.68
CA VAL A 52 0.64 16.26 0.08
C VAL A 52 0.99 15.31 -1.06
N ILE A 53 0.47 14.09 -1.03
CA ILE A 53 0.61 13.10 -2.10
C ILE A 53 -0.79 12.75 -2.59
N GLU A 54 -1.05 12.94 -3.89
CA GLU A 54 -2.36 12.63 -4.50
C GLU A 54 -3.57 13.23 -3.74
N GLY A 55 -3.39 14.44 -3.20
CA GLY A 55 -4.43 15.15 -2.43
C GLY A 55 -4.55 14.75 -0.96
N VAL A 56 -3.74 13.81 -0.48
CA VAL A 56 -3.71 13.38 0.93
C VAL A 56 -2.55 14.06 1.67
N GLY A 57 -2.87 14.74 2.77
CA GLY A 57 -1.87 15.35 3.64
C GLY A 57 -1.19 14.32 4.53
N ILE A 58 0.14 14.32 4.54
CA ILE A 58 0.99 13.40 5.31
C ILE A 58 1.89 14.21 6.22
N TYR A 59 1.84 13.91 7.51
CA TYR A 59 2.68 14.53 8.53
C TYR A 59 3.76 13.55 9.00
N PRO A 60 4.99 14.04 9.27
CA PRO A 60 6.02 13.20 9.86
C PRO A 60 5.54 12.52 11.15
N GLY A 61 5.80 11.21 11.26
CA GLY A 61 5.39 10.39 12.41
C GLY A 61 4.11 9.57 12.20
N GLN A 62 3.34 9.85 11.15
CA GLN A 62 2.17 9.05 10.78
C GLN A 62 2.57 7.70 10.17
N TYR A 63 1.65 6.74 10.26
CA TYR A 63 1.83 5.42 9.68
C TYR A 63 1.35 5.40 8.23
N ILE A 64 2.07 4.68 7.37
CA ILE A 64 1.68 4.45 5.99
C ILE A 64 1.56 2.94 5.81
N PHE A 65 0.37 2.50 5.41
CA PHE A 65 0.13 1.13 4.99
C PHE A 65 -0.03 1.11 3.47
N CYS A 66 0.70 0.23 2.79
CA CYS A 66 0.60 0.05 1.35
C CYS A 66 0.51 -1.42 0.97
N ASP A 67 -0.29 -1.72 -0.04
CA ASP A 67 -0.41 -3.02 -0.67
C ASP A 67 -0.54 -2.89 -2.20
N SER A 68 -0.96 -3.96 -2.88
CA SER A 68 -1.20 -3.93 -4.34
C SER A 68 -2.37 -3.03 -4.75
N SER A 69 -3.25 -2.68 -3.83
CA SER A 69 -4.45 -1.87 -4.06
C SER A 69 -4.12 -0.37 -3.97
N GLY A 70 -3.18 0.01 -3.11
CA GLY A 70 -2.73 1.39 -2.97
C GLY A 70 -2.07 1.67 -1.63
N ALA A 71 -2.15 2.93 -1.19
CA ALA A 71 -1.58 3.43 0.05
C ALA A 71 -2.64 4.13 0.90
N VAL A 72 -2.55 3.96 2.21
CA VAL A 72 -3.39 4.64 3.22
C VAL A 72 -2.49 5.30 4.26
N VAL A 73 -2.86 6.50 4.66
CA VAL A 73 -2.19 7.28 5.71
C VAL A 73 -3.02 7.16 6.98
N ILE A 74 -2.39 6.77 8.07
CA ILE A 74 -3.03 6.52 9.35
C ILE A 74 -2.40 7.49 10.36
N PRO A 75 -3.19 8.43 10.93
CA PRO A 75 -2.73 9.27 12.03
C PRO A 75 -2.21 8.44 13.20
N ASP A 76 -1.20 8.93 13.91
CA ASP A 76 -0.61 8.21 15.04
C ASP A 76 -1.62 7.95 16.16
N SER A 77 -2.57 8.87 16.37
CA SER A 77 -3.63 8.77 17.38
C SER A 77 -4.62 7.65 17.12
N ASP A 78 -4.72 7.19 15.87
CA ASP A 78 -5.81 6.33 15.41
C ASP A 78 -5.32 4.90 15.15
N ILE A 79 -4.01 4.64 15.28
CA ILE A 79 -3.41 3.36 14.87
C ILE A 79 -3.98 2.15 15.60
N ASP A 80 -4.22 2.27 16.91
CA ASP A 80 -4.72 1.16 17.73
C ASP A 80 -6.16 0.79 17.32
N GLU A 81 -7.02 1.80 17.12
CA GLU A 81 -8.41 1.60 16.68
C GLU A 81 -8.47 1.02 15.26
N VAL A 82 -7.62 1.53 14.35
CA VAL A 82 -7.54 1.03 12.98
C VAL A 82 -7.09 -0.43 12.96
N LEU A 83 -6.11 -0.82 13.78
CA LEU A 83 -5.66 -2.21 13.87
C LEU A 83 -6.74 -3.14 14.43
N GLU A 84 -7.42 -2.73 15.51
CA GLU A 84 -8.53 -3.52 16.08
C GLU A 84 -9.64 -3.72 15.04
N THR A 85 -10.06 -2.64 14.38
CA THR A 85 -11.11 -2.69 13.36
C THR A 85 -10.69 -3.54 12.16
N ALA A 86 -9.44 -3.40 11.69
CA ALA A 86 -8.92 -4.21 10.59
C ALA A 86 -8.92 -5.72 10.91
N HIS A 87 -8.62 -6.10 12.15
CA HIS A 87 -8.70 -7.49 12.60
C HIS A 87 -10.13 -8.03 12.59
N GLN A 88 -11.10 -7.23 13.04
CA GLN A 88 -12.52 -7.60 13.03
C GLN A 88 -13.02 -7.79 11.59
N VAL A 89 -12.79 -6.79 10.72
CA VAL A 89 -13.18 -6.84 9.29
C VAL A 89 -12.61 -8.09 8.62
N ARG A 90 -11.35 -8.42 8.89
CA ARG A 90 -10.71 -9.59 8.29
C ARG A 90 -11.33 -10.92 8.74
N ALA A 91 -11.81 -11.00 9.98
CA ALA A 91 -12.50 -12.18 10.50
C ALA A 91 -13.88 -12.34 9.84
N ASP A 92 -14.63 -11.25 9.74
CA ASP A 92 -15.97 -11.22 9.12
C ASP A 92 -15.91 -11.56 7.63
N ASP A 93 -14.92 -11.03 6.91
CA ASP A 93 -14.68 -11.35 5.50
C ASP A 93 -14.30 -12.82 5.29
N SER A 94 -13.57 -13.42 6.24
CA SER A 94 -13.24 -14.85 6.18
C SER A 94 -14.49 -15.70 6.37
N ALA A 95 -15.32 -15.39 7.38
CA ALA A 95 -16.56 -16.11 7.65
C ALA A 95 -17.53 -16.02 6.45
N SER A 96 -17.64 -14.83 5.86
CA SER A 96 -18.50 -14.59 4.70
C SER A 96 -18.03 -15.39 3.47
N ARG A 97 -16.72 -15.43 3.21
CA ARG A 97 -16.15 -16.25 2.12
C ARG A 97 -16.41 -17.75 2.32
N ASP A 98 -16.31 -18.25 3.53
CA ASP A 98 -16.58 -19.66 3.84
C ASP A 98 -18.05 -20.05 3.59
N LEU A 99 -18.98 -19.15 3.93
CA LEU A 99 -20.41 -19.34 3.67
C LEU A 99 -20.70 -19.38 2.17
N ILE A 100 -20.21 -18.40 1.40
CA ILE A 100 -20.37 -18.35 -0.06
C ILE A 100 -19.79 -19.62 -0.72
N ALA A 101 -18.61 -20.06 -0.28
CA ALA A 101 -17.98 -21.27 -0.81
C ALA A 101 -18.78 -22.55 -0.50
N ARG A 102 -19.51 -22.61 0.63
CA ARG A 102 -20.39 -23.73 0.98
C ARG A 102 -21.66 -23.74 0.14
N GLU A 103 -22.30 -22.57 -0.05
CA GLU A 103 -23.50 -22.44 -0.86
C GLU A 103 -23.24 -22.80 -2.33
N GLY A 104 -22.14 -22.29 -2.91
CA GLY A 104 -21.76 -22.62 -4.30
C GLY A 104 -21.53 -24.12 -4.55
N ARG A 105 -21.08 -24.87 -3.53
CA ARG A 105 -20.96 -26.34 -3.61
C ARG A 105 -22.32 -27.04 -3.58
N ASN A 106 -23.28 -26.54 -2.79
CA ASN A 106 -24.62 -27.10 -2.72
C ASN A 106 -25.41 -26.84 -4.00
N GLU A 107 -25.26 -25.68 -4.64
CA GLU A 107 -25.93 -25.39 -5.92
C GLU A 107 -25.38 -26.22 -7.08
N GLY A 108 -24.06 -26.47 -7.11
CA GLY A 108 -23.43 -27.37 -8.08
C GLY A 108 -23.96 -28.81 -8.00
N LEU A 109 -24.18 -29.32 -6.77
CA LEU A 109 -24.75 -30.66 -6.55
C LEU A 109 -26.23 -30.78 -6.94
N THR A 110 -26.95 -29.66 -7.02
CA THR A 110 -28.39 -29.64 -7.29
C THR A 110 -28.71 -29.51 -8.79
N ARG A 111 -27.76 -29.00 -9.61
CA ARG A 111 -27.93 -28.83 -11.06
C ARG A 111 -27.56 -30.05 -11.92
N GLU A 112 -26.95 -31.08 -11.35
CA GLU A 112 -26.61 -32.35 -12.04
C GLU A 112 -27.70 -33.45 -11.90
N ARG A 113 -28.95 -33.09 -11.62
CA ARG A 113 -30.10 -34.02 -11.58
C ARG A 113 -31.18 -33.67 -12.59
#